data_AF-A0A942XVC0-F1
#
_entry.id   AF-A0A942XVC0-F1
#
_cell.length_a   1.000
_cell.length_b   1.000
_cell.length_c   1.000
_cell.angle_alpha   90.00
_cell.angle_beta   90.00
_cell.angle_gamma   90.00
#
_symmetry.space_group_name_H-M   'P 1'
#
loop_
_entity.id
_entity.type
_entity.pdbx_description
1 polymer ?
#
loop_
_entity_poly.entity_id
_entity_poly.type
_entity_poly.pdbx_seq_one_letter_code
_entity_poly.pdbx_strand_id
1 'polypeptide(L)'
;MKNIKSLIAVLALCGLAACADNTPKTFSGFIADASMNTVTVRALTADDTYTFSTMNADKSDANGLLLGAPITVDYTGKLKDGTAATKVATDPTYAEAVGKWTMPDPISPESVMGIEIMVEGEAKSINMATLVYTSWELQGEMNKILLKGQSLGNGQTIDFTETGVIAQTADGNYTLTIEGTGTVYTKARQ
;
A
#
# COMPACT_ATOMS: atom_id res chain seq x y z
N MET A 1 22.78 -36.47 71.20
CA MET A 1 22.36 -35.05 71.14
C MET A 1 23.36 -34.33 70.24
N LYS A 2 23.10 -34.34 68.92
CA LYS A 2 22.59 -33.20 68.12
C LYS A 2 23.60 -32.05 68.05
N ASN A 3 24.18 -31.83 66.86
CA ASN A 3 24.19 -30.54 66.13
C ASN A 3 25.22 -30.58 64.98
N ILE A 4 24.83 -31.11 63.82
CA ILE A 4 25.54 -30.89 62.54
C ILE A 4 24.78 -29.81 61.79
N LYS A 5 25.50 -28.73 61.48
CA LYS A 5 25.04 -27.56 60.74
C LYS A 5 24.95 -27.86 59.24
N SER A 6 23.94 -27.26 58.63
CA SER A 6 23.51 -27.35 57.23
C SER A 6 24.61 -27.19 56.17
N LEU A 7 24.43 -27.85 55.03
CA LEU A 7 24.72 -27.26 53.71
C LEU A 7 23.79 -27.88 52.66
N ILE A 8 22.81 -27.10 52.20
CA ILE A 8 21.96 -27.41 51.06
C ILE A 8 22.68 -26.88 49.82
N ALA A 9 23.07 -27.77 48.90
CA ALA A 9 23.49 -27.38 47.57
C ALA A 9 22.26 -27.40 46.65
N VAL A 10 21.65 -26.23 46.45
CA VAL A 10 20.72 -26.01 45.33
C VAL A 10 21.59 -25.82 44.08
N LEU A 11 21.68 -26.85 43.24
CA LEU A 11 22.05 -26.63 41.84
C LEU A 11 20.88 -25.92 41.16
N ALA A 12 20.94 -24.59 41.12
CA ALA A 12 20.17 -23.80 40.19
C ALA A 12 20.74 -24.06 38.80
N LEU A 13 20.18 -25.03 38.10
CA LEU A 13 20.39 -25.18 36.66
C LEU A 13 19.61 -24.04 35.98
N CYS A 14 20.21 -22.85 35.94
CA CYS A 14 19.75 -21.77 35.08
C CYS A 14 20.07 -22.16 33.63
N GLY A 15 19.26 -23.06 33.07
CA GLY A 15 19.06 -23.10 31.64
C GLY A 15 18.34 -21.81 31.26
N LEU A 16 19.08 -20.76 30.94
CA LEU A 16 18.57 -19.66 30.13
C LEU A 16 18.33 -20.24 28.73
N ALA A 17 17.25 -21.01 28.58
CA ALA A 17 16.59 -21.05 27.30
C ALA A 17 16.14 -19.61 27.06
N ALA A 18 16.93 -18.87 26.29
CA ALA A 18 16.43 -17.67 25.65
C ALA A 18 15.26 -18.16 24.79
N CYS A 19 14.05 -18.09 25.34
CA CYS A 19 12.84 -18.39 24.60
C CYS A 19 12.84 -17.41 23.43
N ALA A 20 13.23 -17.89 22.25
CA ALA A 20 12.98 -17.16 21.03
C ALA A 20 11.48 -16.89 21.00
N ASP A 21 11.09 -15.62 21.06
CA ASP A 21 9.70 -15.21 21.00
C ASP A 21 9.19 -15.51 19.59
N ASN A 22 8.76 -16.75 19.37
CA ASN A 22 8.27 -17.24 18.08
C ASN A 22 6.79 -16.89 17.87
N THR A 23 6.23 -16.00 18.68
CA THR A 23 4.84 -15.57 18.55
C THR A 23 4.68 -14.79 17.25
N PRO A 24 3.77 -15.20 16.35
CA PRO A 24 3.45 -14.43 15.15
C PRO A 24 2.90 -13.05 15.54
N LYS A 25 3.38 -12.01 14.84
CA LYS A 25 3.00 -10.61 15.03
C LYS A 25 2.83 -9.96 13.66
N THR A 26 2.03 -8.91 13.61
CA THR A 26 1.79 -8.13 12.39
C THR A 26 2.09 -6.67 12.65
N PHE A 27 2.78 -6.03 11.71
CA PHE A 27 3.00 -4.60 11.66
C PHE A 27 2.27 -4.02 10.45
N SER A 28 1.53 -2.93 10.65
CA SER A 28 0.78 -2.26 9.59
C SER A 28 1.26 -0.83 9.40
N GLY A 29 1.26 -0.36 8.15
CA GLY A 29 1.71 0.97 7.82
C GLY A 29 1.63 1.26 6.32
N PHE A 30 2.44 2.22 5.88
CA PHE A 30 2.58 2.57 4.47
C PHE A 30 4.01 2.33 4.00
N ILE A 31 4.16 1.84 2.77
CA ILE A 31 5.47 1.63 2.17
C ILE A 31 6.14 2.99 1.96
N ALA A 32 7.29 3.20 2.61
CA ALA A 32 8.12 4.40 2.46
C ALA A 32 9.31 4.16 1.54
N ASP A 33 9.79 2.92 1.46
CA ASP A 33 10.83 2.50 0.53
C ASP A 33 10.70 0.99 0.27
N ALA A 34 11.11 0.54 -0.92
CA ALA A 34 11.13 -0.88 -1.29
C ALA A 34 12.36 -1.18 -2.15
N SER A 35 13.15 -2.15 -1.71
CA SER A 35 14.31 -2.66 -2.44
C SER A 35 14.14 -4.14 -2.76
N MET A 36 15.15 -4.76 -3.39
CA MET A 36 15.11 -6.15 -3.81
C MET A 36 14.76 -7.15 -2.68
N ASN A 37 15.21 -6.88 -1.44
CA ASN A 37 15.04 -7.78 -0.31
C ASN A 37 14.64 -7.06 0.98
N THR A 38 14.23 -5.80 0.89
CA THR A 38 13.77 -5.04 2.06
C THR A 38 12.56 -4.19 1.73
N VAL A 39 11.74 -3.95 2.74
CA VAL A 39 10.68 -2.94 2.68
C VAL A 39 10.76 -2.08 3.93
N THR A 40 10.71 -0.77 3.75
CA THR A 40 10.67 0.20 4.84
C THR A 40 9.24 0.65 5.00
N VAL A 41 8.68 0.47 6.19
CA VAL A 41 7.27 0.75 6.48
C VAL A 41 7.17 1.89 7.48
N ARG A 42 6.48 2.96 7.11
CA ARG A 42 6.10 4.06 8.02
C ARG A 42 4.87 3.64 8.83
N ALA A 43 4.93 3.80 10.15
CA ALA A 43 3.84 3.43 11.05
C ALA A 43 2.56 4.27 10.79
N LEU A 44 1.40 3.73 11.16
CA LEU A 44 0.11 4.42 10.99
C LEU A 44 -0.08 5.62 11.94
N THR A 45 0.51 5.57 13.13
CA THR A 45 0.23 6.51 14.23
C THR A 45 1.44 7.34 14.65
N ALA A 46 2.59 7.14 14.00
CA ALA A 46 3.84 7.83 14.31
C ALA A 46 4.68 7.95 13.03
N ASP A 47 5.59 8.92 12.99
CA ASP A 47 6.54 9.08 11.89
C ASP A 47 7.68 8.05 11.92
N ASP A 48 7.63 7.10 12.86
CA ASP A 48 8.58 5.99 12.94
C ASP A 48 8.52 5.14 11.68
N THR A 49 9.70 4.73 11.24
CA THR A 49 9.87 3.78 10.13
C THR A 49 10.57 2.52 10.64
N TYR A 50 10.18 1.38 10.09
CA TYR A 50 10.81 0.10 10.37
C TYR A 50 11.18 -0.58 9.06
N THR A 51 12.43 -0.99 8.94
CA THR A 51 12.89 -1.78 7.80
C THR A 51 12.72 -3.27 8.08
N PHE A 52 12.05 -3.99 7.19
CA PHE A 52 11.92 -5.44 7.25
C PHE A 52 12.73 -6.10 6.15
N SER A 53 13.41 -7.20 6.47
CA SER A 53 13.99 -8.08 5.47
C SER A 53 12.90 -8.95 4.88
N THR A 54 12.73 -8.88 3.56
CA THR A 54 11.77 -9.69 2.81
C THR A 54 12.43 -10.91 2.17
N MET A 55 13.72 -11.17 2.39
CA MET A 55 14.50 -12.23 1.72
C MET A 55 13.81 -13.60 1.71
N ASN A 56 13.27 -14.03 2.84
CA ASN A 56 12.56 -15.31 2.99
C ASN A 56 11.05 -15.16 3.20
N ALA A 57 10.51 -13.95 3.04
CA ALA A 57 9.10 -13.69 3.23
C ALA A 57 8.26 -14.27 2.08
N ASP A 58 7.07 -14.76 2.41
CA ASP A 58 5.99 -14.94 1.43
C ASP A 58 5.63 -13.57 0.83
N LYS A 59 5.59 -13.52 -0.51
CA LYS A 59 5.30 -12.32 -1.31
C LYS A 59 4.15 -12.55 -2.30
N SER A 60 3.35 -13.59 -2.12
CA SER A 60 2.23 -13.89 -3.03
C SER A 60 1.30 -12.70 -3.21
N ASP A 61 1.12 -11.91 -2.14
CA ASP A 61 0.18 -10.79 -2.07
C ASP A 61 0.91 -9.43 -1.97
N ALA A 62 2.18 -9.38 -2.38
CA ALA A 62 3.02 -8.19 -2.27
C ALA A 62 2.65 -7.09 -3.27
N ASN A 63 1.95 -7.44 -4.36
CA ASN A 63 1.47 -6.54 -5.42
C ASN A 63 2.48 -5.45 -5.84
N GLY A 64 3.74 -5.84 -5.98
CA GLY A 64 4.83 -4.96 -6.42
C GLY A 64 5.41 -4.02 -5.36
N LEU A 65 4.87 -3.98 -4.13
CA LEU A 65 5.37 -3.15 -3.02
C LEU A 65 5.54 -1.67 -3.40
N LEU A 66 4.51 -1.09 -4.02
CA LEU A 66 4.54 0.29 -4.51
C LEU A 66 4.59 1.31 -3.35
N LEU A 67 5.37 2.38 -3.50
CA LEU A 67 5.46 3.45 -2.51
C LEU A 67 4.09 4.03 -2.19
N GLY A 68 3.84 4.33 -0.91
CA GLY A 68 2.57 4.85 -0.43
C GLY A 68 1.46 3.80 -0.31
N ALA A 69 1.63 2.56 -0.78
CA ALA A 69 0.64 1.51 -0.61
C ALA A 69 0.51 1.13 0.88
N PRO A 70 -0.71 0.86 1.37
CA PRO A 70 -0.89 0.25 2.68
C PRO A 70 -0.33 -1.19 2.65
N ILE A 71 0.39 -1.55 3.71
CA ILE A 71 1.07 -2.84 3.83
C ILE A 71 0.84 -3.45 5.21
N THR A 72 0.69 -4.77 5.25
CA THR A 72 0.87 -5.59 6.44
C THR A 72 2.13 -6.43 6.30
N VAL A 73 2.90 -6.49 7.39
CA VAL A 73 4.12 -7.29 7.49
C VAL A 73 3.97 -8.24 8.66
N ASP A 74 3.90 -9.53 8.38
CA ASP A 74 3.93 -10.57 9.40
C ASP A 74 5.38 -10.90 9.74
N TYR A 75 5.66 -11.11 11.02
CA TYR A 75 6.99 -11.42 11.53
C TYR A 75 6.90 -12.18 12.87
N THR A 76 8.05 -12.66 13.34
CA THR A 76 8.21 -13.26 14.67
C THR A 76 9.33 -12.56 15.42
N GLY A 77 9.30 -12.60 16.75
CA GLY A 77 10.35 -12.02 17.59
C GLY A 77 10.10 -10.57 17.99
N LYS A 78 11.17 -9.85 18.28
CA LYS A 78 11.13 -8.44 18.67
C LYS A 78 11.19 -7.56 17.42
N LEU A 79 10.31 -6.56 17.35
CA LEU A 79 10.34 -5.55 16.31
C LEU A 79 11.59 -4.68 16.46
N LYS A 80 12.37 -4.58 15.39
CA LYS A 80 13.55 -3.73 15.22
C LYS A 80 13.87 -3.61 13.73
N ASP A 81 14.72 -2.66 13.35
CA ASP A 81 15.20 -2.61 11.98
C ASP A 81 15.92 -3.89 11.56
N GLY A 82 15.64 -4.33 10.33
CA GLY A 82 16.11 -5.57 9.75
C GLY A 82 15.36 -6.81 10.22
N THR A 83 14.24 -6.68 10.94
CA THR A 83 13.40 -7.82 11.33
C THR A 83 13.01 -8.62 10.09
N ALA A 84 13.19 -9.94 10.14
CA ALA A 84 12.81 -10.82 9.04
C ALA A 84 11.28 -10.95 8.99
N ALA A 85 10.69 -10.53 7.87
CA ALA A 85 9.30 -10.76 7.58
C ALA A 85 9.07 -12.24 7.24
N THR A 86 7.96 -12.79 7.72
CA THR A 86 7.45 -14.09 7.29
C THR A 86 6.49 -13.94 6.11
N LYS A 87 5.77 -12.82 6.03
CA LYS A 87 4.90 -12.46 4.90
C LYS A 87 4.81 -10.94 4.75
N VAL A 88 4.67 -10.49 3.51
CA VAL A 88 4.28 -9.12 3.19
C VAL A 88 3.04 -9.15 2.29
N ALA A 89 2.05 -8.33 2.62
CA ALA A 89 0.82 -8.23 1.85
C ALA A 89 0.36 -6.78 1.72
N THR A 90 -0.25 -6.44 0.60
CA THR A 90 -0.75 -5.10 0.29
C THR A 90 -2.15 -5.17 -0.29
N ASP A 91 -2.88 -4.06 -0.32
CA ASP A 91 -4.17 -3.98 -1.01
C ASP A 91 -3.94 -4.02 -2.54
N PRO A 92 -4.47 -5.04 -3.26
CA PRO A 92 -4.31 -5.13 -4.71
C PRO A 92 -4.91 -3.93 -5.44
N THR A 93 -5.97 -3.31 -4.89
CA THR A 93 -6.62 -2.12 -5.47
C THR A 93 -5.61 -1.00 -5.70
N TYR A 94 -4.61 -0.86 -4.82
CA TYR A 94 -3.58 0.18 -4.96
C TYR A 94 -2.75 -0.03 -6.23
N ALA A 95 -2.24 -1.24 -6.43
CA ALA A 95 -1.44 -1.58 -7.60
C ALA A 95 -2.28 -1.55 -8.89
N GLU A 96 -3.53 -1.97 -8.80
CA GLU A 96 -4.48 -1.90 -9.91
C GLU A 96 -4.84 -0.47 -10.28
N ALA A 97 -4.91 0.46 -9.32
CA ALA A 97 -5.19 1.87 -9.56
C ALA A 97 -4.03 2.60 -10.23
N VAL A 98 -2.78 2.36 -9.79
CA VAL A 98 -1.61 3.06 -10.32
C VAL A 98 -1.43 2.78 -11.82
N GLY A 99 -1.33 3.85 -12.62
CA GLY A 99 -1.16 3.81 -14.06
C GLY A 99 -1.90 4.93 -14.79
N LYS A 100 -1.81 4.91 -16.12
CA LYS A 100 -2.52 5.85 -16.99
C LYS A 100 -3.86 5.27 -17.41
N TRP A 101 -4.91 6.05 -17.24
CA TRP A 101 -6.28 5.72 -17.57
C TRP A 101 -6.77 6.69 -18.63
N THR A 102 -7.13 6.18 -19.80
CA THR A 102 -7.40 7.02 -20.97
C THR A 102 -8.69 6.63 -21.67
N MET A 103 -9.31 7.62 -22.31
CA MET A 103 -10.38 7.44 -23.28
C MET A 103 -10.10 8.32 -24.52
N PRO A 104 -10.71 8.03 -25.68
CA PRO A 104 -10.63 8.93 -26.83
C PRO A 104 -11.11 10.33 -26.48
N ASP A 105 -10.40 11.35 -26.96
CA ASP A 105 -10.83 12.74 -26.79
C ASP A 105 -12.11 12.98 -27.62
N PRO A 106 -13.22 13.45 -27.02
CA PRO A 106 -14.48 13.70 -27.71
C PRO A 106 -14.38 14.72 -28.86
N ILE A 107 -13.39 15.61 -28.82
CA ILE A 107 -13.15 16.66 -29.83
C ILE A 107 -12.17 16.16 -30.89
N SER A 108 -11.19 15.34 -30.50
CA SER A 108 -10.18 14.76 -31.39
C SER A 108 -10.03 13.25 -31.13
N PRO A 109 -10.85 12.38 -31.75
CA PRO A 109 -10.87 10.95 -31.42
C PRO A 109 -9.56 10.18 -31.68
N GLU A 110 -8.64 10.74 -32.46
CA GLU A 110 -7.29 10.22 -32.70
C GLU A 110 -6.34 10.50 -31.51
N SER A 111 -6.73 11.39 -30.61
CA SER A 111 -6.03 11.73 -29.37
C SER A 111 -6.72 11.10 -28.17
N VAL A 112 -6.03 11.06 -27.03
CA VAL A 112 -6.57 10.54 -25.77
C VAL A 112 -6.55 11.60 -24.69
N MET A 113 -7.48 11.49 -23.76
CA MET A 113 -7.51 12.24 -22.50
C MET A 113 -7.79 11.31 -21.33
N GLY A 114 -7.50 11.75 -20.11
CA GLY A 114 -7.84 11.01 -18.91
C GLY A 114 -6.98 11.34 -17.69
N ILE A 115 -6.56 10.32 -16.96
CA ILE A 115 -6.01 10.45 -15.60
C ILE A 115 -4.76 9.58 -15.48
N GLU A 116 -3.66 10.17 -15.02
CA GLU A 116 -2.49 9.44 -14.55
C GLU A 116 -2.55 9.34 -13.02
N ILE A 117 -2.72 8.12 -12.52
CA ILE A 117 -2.72 7.79 -11.10
C ILE A 117 -1.33 7.29 -10.75
N MET A 118 -0.66 7.95 -9.82
CA MET A 118 0.73 7.66 -9.44
C MET A 118 0.80 7.13 -8.01
N VAL A 119 1.98 6.66 -7.63
CA VAL A 119 2.28 6.27 -6.25
C VAL A 119 2.15 7.46 -5.29
N GLU A 120 2.13 7.17 -3.99
CA GLU A 120 2.02 8.17 -2.92
C GLU A 120 0.76 9.05 -2.97
N GLY A 121 -0.28 8.61 -3.68
CA GLY A 121 -1.56 9.33 -3.74
C GLY A 121 -1.56 10.51 -4.70
N GLU A 122 -0.55 10.66 -5.56
CA GLU A 122 -0.50 11.72 -6.56
C GLU A 122 -1.34 11.35 -7.80
N ALA A 123 -2.06 12.32 -8.37
CA ALA A 123 -2.78 12.16 -9.63
C ALA A 123 -2.57 13.37 -10.53
N LYS A 124 -2.64 13.17 -11.85
CA LYS A 124 -2.53 14.22 -12.87
C LYS A 124 -3.53 13.99 -14.00
N SER A 125 -4.05 15.07 -14.56
CA SER A 125 -4.84 14.98 -15.79
C SER A 125 -3.96 14.79 -17.02
N ILE A 126 -4.45 13.98 -17.96
CA ILE A 126 -3.85 13.76 -19.28
C ILE A 126 -4.70 14.51 -20.30
N ASN A 127 -4.14 15.54 -20.93
CA ASN A 127 -4.78 16.32 -22.01
C ASN A 127 -6.16 16.92 -21.63
N MET A 128 -6.35 17.32 -20.37
CA MET A 128 -7.57 18.00 -19.91
C MET A 128 -7.24 19.39 -19.38
N ALA A 129 -7.94 20.41 -19.87
CA ALA A 129 -7.71 21.80 -19.47
C ALA A 129 -8.56 22.23 -18.26
N THR A 130 -9.78 21.69 -18.14
CA THR A 130 -10.76 22.13 -17.15
C THR A 130 -10.78 21.25 -15.91
N LEU A 131 -10.68 19.93 -16.06
CA LEU A 131 -10.61 19.00 -14.93
C LEU A 131 -9.15 18.70 -14.62
N VAL A 132 -8.67 19.18 -13.48
CA VAL A 132 -7.30 19.01 -13.00
C VAL A 132 -7.31 18.07 -11.80
N TYR A 133 -7.03 16.79 -12.02
CA TYR A 133 -6.80 15.82 -10.94
C TYR A 133 -5.46 16.13 -10.27
N THR A 134 -5.42 16.03 -8.94
CA THR A 134 -4.25 16.37 -8.13
C THR A 134 -3.85 15.26 -7.16
N SER A 135 -4.82 14.51 -6.65
CA SER A 135 -4.55 13.40 -5.73
C SER A 135 -5.62 12.32 -5.77
N TRP A 136 -5.30 11.19 -5.15
CA TRP A 136 -6.21 10.07 -4.98
C TRP A 136 -5.93 9.31 -3.68
N GLU A 137 -6.92 8.57 -3.20
CA GLU A 137 -6.79 7.67 -2.04
C GLU A 137 -7.69 6.44 -2.16
N LEU A 138 -7.33 5.36 -1.48
CA LEU A 138 -8.19 4.19 -1.34
C LEU A 138 -9.40 4.54 -0.45
N GLN A 139 -10.58 3.99 -0.77
CA GLN A 139 -11.78 4.18 0.06
C GLN A 139 -11.98 3.10 1.14
N GLY A 140 -11.10 2.09 1.21
CA GLY A 140 -11.26 0.93 2.10
C GLY A 140 -12.31 -0.08 1.61
N GLU A 141 -12.99 0.23 0.51
CA GLU A 141 -13.80 -0.71 -0.27
C GLU A 141 -12.95 -1.27 -1.42
N MET A 142 -13.06 -2.58 -1.64
CA MET A 142 -12.35 -3.26 -2.74
C MET A 142 -12.68 -2.57 -4.07
N ASN A 143 -11.65 -2.34 -4.88
CA ASN A 143 -11.74 -1.74 -6.21
C ASN A 143 -12.21 -0.28 -6.25
N LYS A 144 -12.33 0.41 -5.11
CA LYS A 144 -12.76 1.81 -5.07
C LYS A 144 -11.67 2.77 -4.64
N ILE A 145 -11.56 3.84 -5.41
CA ILE A 145 -10.67 4.97 -5.13
C ILE A 145 -11.47 6.27 -5.10
N LEU A 146 -11.01 7.23 -4.30
CA LEU A 146 -11.48 8.60 -4.34
C LEU A 146 -10.46 9.44 -5.09
N LEU A 147 -10.88 10.05 -6.20
CA LEU A 147 -10.11 11.03 -6.96
C LEU A 147 -10.45 12.43 -6.47
N LYS A 148 -9.44 13.29 -6.39
CA LYS A 148 -9.56 14.68 -5.96
C LYS A 148 -8.92 15.59 -6.98
N GLY A 149 -9.50 16.77 -7.15
CA GLY A 149 -9.03 17.71 -8.14
C GLY A 149 -9.75 19.04 -8.09
N GLN A 150 -9.48 19.85 -9.10
CA GLN A 150 -10.06 21.16 -9.29
C GLN A 150 -10.67 21.29 -10.68
N SER A 151 -11.89 21.81 -10.74
CA SER A 151 -12.54 22.22 -11.97
C SER A 151 -12.23 23.69 -12.22
N LEU A 152 -11.55 23.97 -13.33
CA LEU A 152 -11.17 25.28 -13.81
C LEU A 152 -12.09 25.68 -14.97
N GLY A 153 -12.82 26.78 -14.82
CA GLY A 153 -13.73 27.25 -15.86
C GLY A 153 -14.39 28.57 -15.48
N ASN A 154 -14.71 29.39 -16.49
CA ASN A 154 -15.37 30.69 -16.29
C ASN A 154 -14.66 31.61 -15.28
N GLY A 155 -13.33 31.53 -15.16
CA GLY A 155 -12.54 32.29 -14.19
C GLY A 155 -12.68 31.81 -12.75
N GLN A 156 -13.24 30.62 -12.52
CA GLN A 156 -13.42 30.00 -11.22
C GLN A 156 -12.60 28.72 -11.09
N THR A 157 -12.25 28.41 -9.84
CA THR A 157 -11.62 27.16 -9.42
C THR A 157 -12.51 26.54 -8.36
N ILE A 158 -12.99 25.32 -8.61
CA ILE A 158 -13.89 24.60 -7.72
C ILE A 158 -13.26 23.24 -7.39
N ASP A 159 -13.04 22.96 -6.11
CA ASP A 159 -12.57 21.64 -5.69
C ASP A 159 -13.67 20.60 -5.88
N PHE A 160 -13.29 19.41 -6.32
CA PHE A 160 -14.20 18.28 -6.48
C PHE A 160 -13.59 16.98 -5.97
N THR A 161 -14.47 16.03 -5.69
CA THR A 161 -14.11 14.64 -5.44
C THR A 161 -15.00 13.70 -6.24
N GLU A 162 -14.42 12.63 -6.77
CA GLU A 162 -15.12 11.63 -7.57
C GLU A 162 -14.75 10.22 -7.11
N THR A 163 -15.73 9.32 -7.05
CA THR A 163 -15.46 7.90 -6.76
C THR A 163 -15.21 7.16 -8.07
N GLY A 164 -14.05 6.52 -8.17
CA GLY A 164 -13.67 5.65 -9.27
C GLY A 164 -13.76 4.18 -8.89
N VAL A 165 -14.39 3.37 -9.75
CA VAL A 165 -14.50 1.91 -9.59
C VAL A 165 -13.62 1.22 -10.62
N ILE A 166 -12.68 0.40 -10.14
CA ILE A 166 -11.79 -0.39 -10.97
C ILE A 166 -12.43 -1.75 -11.26
N ALA A 167 -12.32 -2.20 -12.50
CA ALA A 167 -12.75 -3.55 -12.87
C ALA A 167 -11.83 -4.12 -13.93
N GLN A 168 -11.69 -5.44 -13.93
CA GLN A 168 -11.01 -6.17 -14.99
C GLN A 168 -12.06 -6.76 -15.96
N THR A 169 -11.86 -6.55 -17.25
CA THR A 169 -12.70 -7.15 -18.30
C THR A 169 -12.33 -8.62 -18.52
N ALA A 170 -13.21 -9.36 -19.20
CA ALA A 170 -12.94 -10.77 -19.55
C ALA A 170 -11.64 -10.95 -20.37
N ASP A 171 -11.23 -9.93 -21.11
CA ASP A 171 -10.01 -9.91 -21.92
C ASP A 171 -8.75 -9.53 -21.12
N GLY A 172 -8.88 -9.33 -19.80
CA GLY A 172 -7.79 -8.94 -18.90
C GLY A 172 -7.41 -7.46 -18.94
N ASN A 173 -8.15 -6.62 -19.66
CA ASN A 173 -7.95 -5.17 -19.62
C ASN A 173 -8.59 -4.59 -18.35
N TYR A 174 -8.08 -3.46 -17.87
CA TYR A 174 -8.67 -2.76 -16.73
C TYR A 174 -9.46 -1.54 -17.16
N THR A 175 -10.59 -1.30 -16.49
CA THR A 175 -11.42 -0.10 -16.63
C THR A 175 -11.55 0.66 -15.31
N LEU A 176 -11.57 1.98 -15.40
CA LEU A 176 -11.87 2.89 -14.29
C LEU A 176 -13.17 3.63 -14.64
N THR A 177 -14.23 3.36 -13.88
CA THR A 177 -15.55 3.96 -14.08
C THR A 177 -15.81 5.00 -13.00
N ILE A 178 -16.13 6.23 -13.39
CA ILE A 178 -16.49 7.31 -12.47
C ILE A 178 -17.96 7.19 -12.07
N GLU A 179 -18.23 7.01 -10.79
CA GLU A 179 -19.59 6.98 -10.26
C GLU A 179 -20.30 8.34 -10.49
N GLY A 180 -21.61 8.30 -10.71
CA GLY A 180 -22.41 9.50 -10.99
C GLY A 180 -22.39 9.94 -12.46
N THR A 181 -21.21 10.02 -13.09
CA THR A 181 -21.12 10.40 -14.51
C THR A 181 -21.17 9.21 -15.46
N GLY A 182 -20.72 8.03 -15.03
CA GLY A 182 -20.60 6.85 -15.88
C GLY A 182 -19.47 6.92 -16.89
N THR A 183 -18.57 7.90 -16.77
CA THR A 183 -17.38 8.01 -17.62
C THR A 183 -16.49 6.79 -17.40
N VAL A 184 -16.06 6.15 -18.49
CA VAL A 184 -15.20 4.96 -18.44
C VAL A 184 -13.87 5.24 -19.11
N TYR A 185 -12.79 5.04 -18.36
CA TYR A 185 -11.43 5.05 -18.87
C TYR A 185 -10.91 3.61 -18.98
N THR A 186 -10.03 3.36 -19.94
CA THR A 186 -9.30 2.10 -20.07
C THR A 186 -7.86 2.30 -19.65
N LYS A 187 -7.29 1.34 -18.91
CA LYS A 187 -5.88 1.39 -18.53
C LYS A 187 -5.00 1.29 -19.77
N ALA A 188 -4.15 2.29 -19.99
CA ALA A 188 -3.21 2.30 -21.10
C ALA A 188 -2.19 1.17 -20.92
N ARG A 189 -1.90 0.46 -22.01
CA ARG A 189 -0.84 -0.55 -22.03
C ARG A 189 0.52 0.15 -21.96
N GLN A 190 1.41 -0.36 -21.12
CA GLN A 190 2.81 0.08 -21.05
C GLN A 190 3.59 -0.34 -22.29
#